data_AF-A0A7C3JZ91-F1
#
_entry.id   AF-A0A7C3JZ91-F1
#
_cell.length_a   1.000
_cell.length_b   1.000
_cell.length_c   1.000
_cell.angle_alpha   90.00
_cell.angle_beta   90.00
_cell.angle_gamma   90.00
#
_symmetry.space_group_name_H-M   'P 1'
#
loop_
_entity.id
_entity.type
_entity.pdbx_description
1 polymer ?
#
loop_
_entity_poly.entity_id
_entity_poly.type
_entity_poly.pdbx_seq_one_letter_code
_entity_poly.pdbx_strand_id
1 'polypeptide(L)'
;REQLYFYDAASPIIDAETVDRSITFAASRYGKGEGGYLNCPLSEAEYHAFRNELLTAEKVPLKEFEPVKLFEGCLPIEEMAARGELTMAYGPMKPVGLIDPRTGRQPFAVVQLRQENRAATLYSMVAFQTRLTWPEQRRIFRMIPGLENAEFVRLGVMHRNTYLCSPELLEPTLSLRAGTAASAGRRAPLFFAGQITGVEGYTESAATGILAGLNAARLACGEAPLTLPAETMIGALCEYISHGPADNFQPMNSNFGLLPPLAERVRKKEERHQRLIDRALSIGERFLAAHGLHAVPAAAGSAR
;
A
#
# COMPACT_ATOMS: atom_id res chain seq x y z
N ARG A 1 -20.21 10.72 11.20
CA ARG A 1 -20.57 9.36 10.71
C ARG A 1 -19.84 8.34 11.58
N GLU A 2 -20.48 7.24 11.98
CA GLU A 2 -19.89 6.22 12.89
C GLU A 2 -18.99 5.19 12.17
N GLN A 3 -18.91 5.21 10.83
CA GLN A 3 -18.24 4.17 10.02
C GLN A 3 -17.05 4.69 9.19
N LEU A 4 -16.21 5.54 9.78
CA LEU A 4 -15.00 6.09 9.13
C LEU A 4 -13.73 5.42 9.66
N TYR A 5 -13.61 4.13 9.42
CA TYR A 5 -12.42 3.37 9.72
C TYR A 5 -12.20 2.28 8.67
N PHE A 6 -10.96 1.89 8.49
CA PHE A 6 -10.56 0.69 7.76
C PHE A 6 -9.56 -0.06 8.61
N TYR A 7 -9.35 -1.33 8.29
CA TYR A 7 -8.29 -2.09 8.93
C TYR A 7 -7.13 -2.28 7.96
N ASP A 8 -5.92 -1.89 8.40
CA ASP A 8 -4.69 -2.39 7.79
C ASP A 8 -4.22 -3.62 8.56
N ALA A 9 -3.31 -4.39 7.98
CA ALA A 9 -2.66 -5.45 8.70
C ALA A 9 -1.13 -5.42 8.47
N ALA A 10 -0.39 -5.67 9.54
CA ALA A 10 1.05 -5.80 9.50
C ALA A 10 1.44 -7.26 9.30
N SER A 11 2.51 -7.50 8.54
CA SER A 11 3.08 -8.84 8.38
C SER A 11 4.06 -9.19 9.51
N PRO A 12 4.25 -10.48 9.81
CA PRO A 12 5.24 -10.92 10.79
C PRO A 12 6.68 -10.54 10.42
N ILE A 13 7.52 -10.39 11.44
CA ILE A 13 8.98 -10.25 11.34
C ILE A 13 9.64 -11.47 11.98
N ILE A 14 10.63 -12.01 11.28
CA ILE A 14 11.37 -13.23 11.60
C ILE A 14 12.82 -12.87 11.92
N ASP A 15 13.40 -13.57 12.91
CA ASP A 15 14.83 -13.55 13.17
C ASP A 15 15.61 -14.26 12.06
N ALA A 16 16.54 -13.56 11.43
CA ALA A 16 17.34 -14.05 10.32
C ALA A 16 18.16 -15.31 10.61
N GLU A 17 18.59 -15.52 11.87
CA GLU A 17 19.40 -16.67 12.28
C GLU A 17 18.60 -17.96 12.29
N THR A 18 17.28 -17.86 12.39
CA THR A 18 16.36 -19.01 12.49
C THR A 18 15.79 -19.46 11.15
N VAL A 19 16.16 -18.76 10.06
CA VAL A 19 15.76 -19.09 8.70
C VAL A 19 16.75 -20.08 8.09
N ASP A 20 16.26 -21.21 7.59
CA ASP A 20 17.11 -22.21 6.94
C ASP A 20 17.59 -21.73 5.56
N ARG A 21 18.89 -21.44 5.48
CA ARG A 21 19.57 -20.98 4.26
C ARG A 21 19.89 -22.10 3.29
N SER A 22 19.75 -23.36 3.69
CA SER A 22 19.91 -24.51 2.78
C SER A 22 18.68 -24.70 1.87
N ILE A 23 17.53 -24.19 2.29
CA ILE A 23 16.26 -24.23 1.55
C ILE A 23 16.01 -22.92 0.80
N THR A 24 16.22 -21.79 1.47
CA THR A 24 15.90 -20.47 0.94
C THR A 24 16.98 -19.95 -0.02
N PHE A 25 16.60 -19.07 -0.96
CA PHE A 25 17.56 -18.49 -1.91
C PHE A 25 17.35 -16.99 -2.10
N ALA A 26 18.46 -16.24 -2.14
CA ALA A 26 18.44 -14.80 -2.38
C ALA A 26 18.31 -14.51 -3.88
N ALA A 27 17.23 -13.84 -4.29
CA ALA A 27 17.03 -13.46 -5.68
C ALA A 27 16.00 -12.33 -5.82
N SER A 28 16.29 -11.45 -6.79
CA SER A 28 15.32 -10.49 -7.33
C SER A 28 14.65 -11.07 -8.57
N ARG A 29 13.38 -10.73 -8.80
CA ARG A 29 12.66 -11.20 -9.98
C ARG A 29 13.38 -10.74 -11.25
N TYR A 30 13.50 -11.65 -12.23
CA TYR A 30 14.17 -11.41 -13.51
C TYR A 30 15.65 -10.99 -13.41
N GLY A 31 16.29 -11.21 -12.25
CA GLY A 31 17.70 -10.84 -12.04
C GLY A 31 17.96 -9.33 -12.03
N LYS A 32 16.93 -8.49 -11.92
CA LYS A 32 17.07 -7.02 -11.87
C LYS A 32 16.87 -6.52 -10.44
N GLY A 33 17.92 -6.00 -9.82
CA GLY A 33 17.86 -5.27 -8.55
C GLY A 33 18.94 -5.67 -7.52
N GLU A 34 19.61 -4.67 -6.94
CA GLU A 34 20.50 -4.81 -5.78
C GLU A 34 19.66 -4.73 -4.49
N GLY A 35 19.59 -5.84 -3.72
CA GLY A 35 18.82 -5.89 -2.45
C GLY A 35 17.90 -7.11 -2.34
N GLY A 36 18.44 -8.28 -2.70
CA GLY A 36 17.69 -9.50 -2.99
C GLY A 36 16.80 -9.95 -1.83
N TYR A 37 15.51 -10.07 -2.13
CA TYR A 37 14.58 -10.82 -1.28
C TYR A 37 15.13 -12.22 -1.01
N LEU A 38 14.90 -12.71 0.20
CA LEU A 38 15.07 -14.12 0.48
C LEU A 38 13.78 -14.85 0.09
N ASN A 39 13.90 -15.89 -0.71
CA ASN A 39 12.76 -16.59 -1.29
C ASN A 39 12.65 -17.98 -0.66
N CYS A 40 11.48 -18.26 -0.06
CA CYS A 40 11.10 -19.57 0.44
C CYS A 40 10.24 -20.25 -0.63
N PRO A 41 10.78 -21.21 -1.41
CA PRO A 41 10.02 -21.90 -2.46
C PRO A 41 9.03 -22.90 -1.87
N LEU A 42 7.85 -23.00 -2.48
CA LEU A 42 6.86 -24.04 -2.20
C LEU A 42 6.61 -24.86 -3.47
N SER A 43 6.53 -26.17 -3.29
CA SER A 43 5.88 -27.09 -4.22
C SER A 43 4.36 -26.89 -4.22
N GLU A 44 3.68 -27.47 -5.20
CA GLU A 44 2.22 -27.45 -5.29
C GLU A 44 1.57 -28.08 -4.05
N ALA A 45 2.07 -29.25 -3.61
CA ALA A 45 1.55 -29.93 -2.42
C ALA A 45 1.70 -29.09 -1.14
N GLU A 46 2.87 -28.47 -0.93
CA GLU A 46 3.12 -27.59 0.22
C GLU A 46 2.22 -26.34 0.16
N TYR A 47 2.00 -25.77 -1.02
CA TYR A 47 1.09 -24.65 -1.21
C TYR A 47 -0.36 -25.00 -0.82
N HIS A 48 -0.88 -26.14 -1.29
CA HIS A 48 -2.24 -26.55 -0.96
C HIS A 48 -2.39 -26.90 0.52
N ALA A 49 -1.39 -27.54 1.14
CA ALA A 49 -1.37 -27.80 2.58
C ALA A 49 -1.39 -26.49 3.38
N PHE A 50 -0.51 -25.55 3.04
CA PHE A 50 -0.44 -24.23 3.66
C PHE A 50 -1.76 -23.46 3.52
N ARG A 51 -2.36 -23.47 2.32
CA ARG A 51 -3.66 -22.84 2.06
C ARG A 51 -4.76 -23.45 2.93
N ASN A 52 -4.83 -24.77 3.02
CA ASN A 52 -5.88 -25.44 3.79
C ASN A 52 -5.81 -25.04 5.27
N GLU A 53 -4.61 -24.97 5.83
CA GLU A 53 -4.41 -24.52 7.20
C GLU A 53 -4.84 -23.06 7.41
N LEU A 54 -4.54 -22.16 6.46
CA LEU A 54 -5.04 -20.78 6.53
C LEU A 54 -6.57 -20.67 6.53
N LEU A 55 -7.27 -21.58 5.84
CA LEU A 55 -8.72 -21.58 5.76
C LEU A 55 -9.37 -22.03 7.07
N THR A 56 -8.77 -23.01 7.74
CA THR A 56 -9.29 -23.60 8.98
C THR A 56 -8.79 -22.91 10.25
N ALA A 57 -7.80 -22.02 10.12
CA ALA A 57 -7.15 -21.37 11.24
C ALA A 57 -8.07 -20.49 12.07
N GLU A 58 -7.81 -20.46 13.37
CA GLU A 58 -8.42 -19.50 14.28
C GLU A 58 -7.98 -18.07 13.97
N LYS A 59 -8.95 -17.17 13.95
CA LYS A 59 -8.75 -15.76 13.63
C LYS A 59 -9.19 -14.92 14.80
N VAL A 60 -8.49 -13.81 15.03
CA VAL A 60 -8.91 -12.84 16.04
C VAL A 60 -10.31 -12.32 15.64
N PRO A 61 -11.31 -12.41 16.53
CA PRO A 61 -12.65 -11.93 16.24
C PRO A 61 -12.60 -10.42 16.06
N LEU A 62 -13.28 -9.95 15.02
CA LEU A 62 -13.52 -8.53 14.82
C LEU A 62 -14.68 -8.13 15.73
N LYS A 63 -14.62 -6.94 16.34
CA LYS A 63 -15.64 -6.50 17.30
C LYS A 63 -17.03 -6.53 16.64
N GLU A 64 -18.01 -7.18 17.28
CA GLU A 64 -19.30 -7.61 16.70
C GLU A 64 -20.19 -6.48 16.14
N PHE A 65 -19.93 -5.22 16.50
CA PHE A 65 -20.78 -4.08 16.14
C PHE A 65 -20.30 -3.31 14.88
N GLU A 66 -19.28 -3.80 14.18
CA GLU A 66 -18.65 -3.10 13.06
C GLU A 66 -18.64 -3.96 11.77
N PRO A 67 -19.29 -3.53 10.66
CA PRO A 67 -19.14 -4.24 9.39
C PRO A 67 -17.68 -4.19 8.94
N VAL A 68 -17.12 -5.35 8.64
CA VAL A 68 -15.70 -5.50 8.30
C VAL A 68 -15.42 -4.90 6.93
N LYS A 69 -14.77 -3.75 6.90
CA LYS A 69 -14.23 -3.13 5.68
C LYS A 69 -12.73 -3.40 5.62
N LEU A 70 -12.34 -4.45 4.90
CA LEU A 70 -10.94 -4.73 4.61
C LEU A 70 -10.48 -3.85 3.46
N PHE A 71 -9.28 -3.29 3.57
CA PHE A 71 -8.68 -2.57 2.46
C PHE A 71 -8.21 -3.57 1.38
N GLU A 72 -8.72 -3.45 0.15
CA GLU A 72 -8.45 -4.39 -0.95
C GLU A 72 -6.96 -4.47 -1.34
N GLY A 73 -6.19 -3.40 -1.15
CA GLY A 73 -4.75 -3.40 -1.41
C GLY A 73 -3.90 -4.03 -0.29
N CYS A 74 -4.49 -4.33 0.88
CA CYS A 74 -3.81 -4.86 2.06
C CYS A 74 -4.62 -5.99 2.71
N LEU A 75 -5.14 -6.92 1.89
CA LEU A 75 -5.97 -8.01 2.37
C LEU A 75 -5.17 -9.02 3.20
N PRO A 76 -5.73 -9.53 4.31
CA PRO A 76 -5.11 -10.62 5.08
C PRO A 76 -4.89 -11.87 4.21
N ILE A 77 -3.77 -12.58 4.42
CA ILE A 77 -3.38 -13.75 3.62
C ILE A 77 -4.45 -14.87 3.66
N GLU A 78 -5.11 -15.06 4.80
CA GLU A 78 -6.20 -16.01 4.98
C GLU A 78 -7.48 -15.64 4.21
N GLU A 79 -7.72 -14.35 3.96
CA GLU A 79 -8.83 -13.88 3.14
C GLU A 79 -8.51 -14.06 1.66
N MET A 80 -7.25 -13.85 1.27
CA MET A 80 -6.77 -14.17 -0.07
C MET A 80 -6.89 -15.68 -0.37
N ALA A 81 -6.55 -16.53 0.60
CA ALA A 81 -6.72 -17.99 0.51
C ALA A 81 -8.19 -18.40 0.27
N ALA A 82 -9.14 -17.71 0.92
CA ALA A 82 -10.58 -17.97 0.80
C ALA A 82 -11.17 -17.54 -0.55
N ARG A 83 -10.64 -16.48 -1.17
CA ARG A 83 -11.15 -15.94 -2.44
C ARG A 83 -10.94 -16.84 -3.64
N GLY A 84 -10.00 -17.78 -3.57
CA GLY A 84 -9.77 -18.75 -4.65
C GLY A 84 -8.54 -19.59 -4.41
N GLU A 85 -8.49 -20.74 -5.08
CA GLU A 85 -7.43 -21.73 -4.88
C GLU A 85 -6.04 -21.19 -5.23
N LEU A 86 -5.91 -20.50 -6.36
CA LEU A 86 -4.64 -19.95 -6.85
C LEU A 86 -4.45 -18.45 -6.56
N THR A 87 -5.36 -17.83 -5.81
CA THR A 87 -5.34 -16.38 -5.55
C THR A 87 -4.02 -15.93 -4.94
N MET A 88 -3.48 -16.69 -3.97
CA MET A 88 -2.19 -16.37 -3.35
C MET A 88 -1.04 -16.54 -4.35
N ALA A 89 -1.04 -17.61 -5.16
CA ALA A 89 -0.03 -17.87 -6.19
C ALA A 89 -0.04 -16.84 -7.34
N TYR A 90 -1.15 -16.14 -7.58
CA TYR A 90 -1.19 -15.00 -8.52
C TYR A 90 -0.89 -13.65 -7.87
N GLY A 91 -1.00 -13.56 -6.54
CA GLY A 91 -0.76 -12.36 -5.74
C GLY A 91 0.54 -12.44 -4.93
N PRO A 92 0.47 -12.49 -3.58
CA PRO A 92 1.62 -12.37 -2.68
C PRO A 92 2.65 -13.50 -2.86
N MET A 93 2.22 -14.69 -3.28
CA MET A 93 3.09 -15.86 -3.41
C MET A 93 3.54 -16.14 -4.85
N LYS A 94 3.45 -15.15 -5.74
CA LYS A 94 3.73 -15.32 -7.17
C LYS A 94 5.19 -15.67 -7.45
N PRO A 95 5.51 -16.81 -8.10
CA PRO A 95 6.89 -17.25 -8.32
C PRO A 95 7.57 -16.63 -9.56
N VAL A 96 6.82 -15.88 -10.38
CA VAL A 96 7.29 -15.41 -11.70
C VAL A 96 8.59 -14.64 -11.61
N GLY A 97 9.56 -15.06 -12.43
CA GLY A 97 10.88 -14.46 -12.56
C GLY A 97 11.90 -14.96 -11.54
N LEU A 98 11.59 -16.03 -10.80
CA LEU A 98 12.48 -16.66 -9.81
C LEU A 98 12.74 -18.11 -10.20
N ILE A 99 14.00 -18.54 -10.12
CA ILE A 99 14.43 -19.92 -10.38
C ILE A 99 15.05 -20.44 -9.09
N ASP A 100 14.52 -21.54 -8.56
CA ASP A 100 15.09 -22.20 -7.38
C ASP A 100 16.41 -22.87 -7.81
N PRO A 101 17.56 -22.48 -7.24
CA PRO A 101 18.86 -23.03 -7.62
C PRO A 101 19.01 -24.53 -7.32
N ARG A 102 18.21 -25.09 -6.41
CA ARG A 102 18.25 -26.51 -6.04
C ARG A 102 17.58 -27.39 -7.09
N THR A 103 16.55 -26.87 -7.75
CA THR A 103 15.76 -27.61 -8.75
C THR A 103 16.05 -27.16 -10.19
N GLY A 104 16.64 -25.98 -10.36
CA GLY A 104 16.82 -25.33 -11.67
C GLY A 104 15.50 -24.91 -12.33
N ARG A 105 14.40 -24.90 -11.59
CA ARG A 105 13.05 -24.64 -12.10
C ARG A 105 12.38 -23.52 -11.30
N GLN A 106 11.37 -22.89 -11.91
CA GLN A 106 10.50 -21.97 -11.18
C GLN A 106 9.66 -22.76 -10.16
N PRO A 107 9.60 -22.35 -8.88
CA PRO A 107 8.74 -23.00 -7.89
C PRO A 107 7.26 -22.76 -8.21
N PHE A 108 6.37 -23.54 -7.59
CA PHE A 108 4.93 -23.36 -7.77
C PHE A 108 4.45 -22.06 -7.12
N ALA A 109 4.94 -21.79 -5.92
CA ALA A 109 4.71 -20.55 -5.18
C ALA A 109 5.97 -20.15 -4.41
N VAL A 110 6.04 -18.91 -3.94
CA VAL A 110 7.18 -18.40 -3.17
C VAL A 110 6.69 -17.50 -2.05
N VAL A 111 7.25 -17.61 -0.86
CA VAL A 111 7.14 -16.56 0.16
C VAL A 111 8.40 -15.72 0.11
N GLN A 112 8.26 -14.42 -0.10
CA GLN A 112 9.39 -13.51 -0.14
C GLN A 112 9.58 -12.88 1.25
N LEU A 113 10.82 -12.84 1.72
CA LEU A 113 11.21 -12.12 2.91
C LEU A 113 12.05 -10.92 2.52
N ARG A 114 11.72 -9.75 3.07
CA ARG A 114 12.44 -8.50 2.85
C ARG A 114 13.29 -8.17 4.07
N GLN A 115 14.53 -7.77 3.84
CA GLN A 115 15.40 -7.26 4.88
C GLN A 115 14.75 -6.04 5.56
N GLU A 116 14.57 -6.11 6.87
CA GLU A 116 13.89 -5.07 7.63
C GLU A 116 14.85 -4.05 8.24
N ASN A 117 16.09 -4.47 8.55
CA ASN A 117 17.12 -3.61 9.11
C ASN A 117 18.44 -3.70 8.35
N ARG A 118 19.29 -2.67 8.43
CA ARG A 118 20.57 -2.61 7.70
C ARG A 118 21.51 -3.79 8.00
N ALA A 119 21.45 -4.34 9.22
CA ALA A 119 22.27 -5.47 9.65
C ALA A 119 21.79 -6.83 9.09
N ALA A 120 20.64 -6.88 8.41
CA ALA A 120 20.03 -8.10 7.88
C ALA A 120 19.76 -9.18 8.94
N THR A 121 19.58 -8.78 10.20
CA THR A 121 19.22 -9.68 11.32
C THR A 121 17.71 -9.90 11.43
N LEU A 122 16.91 -9.09 10.73
CA LEU A 122 15.45 -9.19 10.74
C LEU A 122 14.90 -9.20 9.32
N TYR A 123 13.91 -10.07 9.12
CA TYR A 123 13.20 -10.22 7.85
C TYR A 123 11.70 -10.07 8.02
N SER A 124 11.06 -9.19 7.26
CA SER A 124 9.60 -9.11 7.17
C SER A 124 9.05 -10.04 6.09
N MET A 125 7.94 -10.72 6.37
CA MET A 125 7.24 -11.52 5.37
C MET A 125 6.47 -10.61 4.41
N VAL A 126 6.81 -10.61 3.13
CA VAL A 126 6.24 -9.68 2.15
C VAL A 126 4.80 -10.05 1.83
N ALA A 127 3.88 -9.10 2.03
CA ALA A 127 2.45 -9.25 1.73
C ALA A 127 1.75 -10.37 2.53
N PHE A 128 2.24 -10.66 3.74
CA PHE A 128 1.72 -11.66 4.67
C PHE A 128 1.03 -11.00 5.87
N GLN A 129 0.38 -9.87 5.62
CA GLN A 129 -0.52 -9.26 6.60
C GLN A 129 -1.64 -10.24 6.98
N THR A 130 -2.03 -10.26 8.26
CA THR A 130 -2.89 -11.34 8.78
C THR A 130 -3.68 -10.92 10.02
N ARG A 131 -4.81 -11.59 10.25
CA ARG A 131 -5.64 -11.54 11.46
C ARG A 131 -5.72 -12.88 12.21
N LEU A 132 -4.89 -13.84 11.82
CA LEU A 132 -4.74 -15.10 12.53
C LEU A 132 -4.34 -14.85 13.99
N THR A 133 -4.82 -15.72 14.89
CA THR A 133 -4.34 -15.67 16.28
C THR A 133 -2.83 -15.94 16.30
N TRP A 134 -2.13 -15.43 17.31
CA TRP A 134 -0.69 -15.60 17.42
C TRP A 134 -0.22 -17.07 17.45
N PRO A 135 -0.93 -18.01 18.12
CA PRO A 135 -0.61 -19.43 18.01
C PRO A 135 -0.70 -19.94 16.56
N GLU A 136 -1.75 -19.57 15.83
CA GLU A 136 -1.95 -19.99 14.45
C GLU A 136 -0.91 -19.41 13.50
N GLN A 137 -0.52 -18.14 13.68
CA GLN A 137 0.58 -17.55 12.90
C GLN A 137 1.87 -18.36 13.08
N ARG A 138 2.25 -18.70 14.32
CA ARG A 138 3.46 -19.48 14.60
C ARG A 138 3.36 -20.87 13.99
N ARG A 139 2.22 -21.54 14.12
CA ARG A 139 1.99 -22.89 13.62
C ARG A 139 2.04 -22.94 12.09
N ILE A 140 1.32 -22.05 11.43
CA ILE A 140 1.09 -22.09 9.99
C ILE A 140 2.29 -21.53 9.23
N PHE A 141 2.88 -20.43 9.68
CA PHE A 141 4.05 -19.87 8.97
C PHE A 141 5.31 -20.73 9.10
N ARG A 142 5.38 -21.63 10.08
CA ARG A 142 6.42 -22.67 10.17
C ARG A 142 6.23 -23.82 9.19
N MET A 143 5.10 -23.90 8.48
CA MET A 143 4.93 -24.86 7.39
C MET A 143 5.60 -24.40 6.09
N ILE A 144 6.03 -23.15 6.02
CA ILE A 144 6.71 -22.60 4.85
C ILE A 144 8.14 -23.17 4.84
N PRO A 145 8.59 -23.78 3.72
CA PRO A 145 9.93 -24.34 3.62
C PRO A 145 11.01 -23.32 3.96
N GLY A 146 11.88 -23.69 4.90
CA GLY A 146 12.95 -22.88 5.45
C GLY A 146 12.55 -21.99 6.64
N LEU A 147 11.29 -22.03 7.07
CA LEU A 147 10.78 -21.33 8.26
C LEU A 147 10.35 -22.29 9.37
N GLU A 148 10.67 -23.58 9.30
CA GLU A 148 10.22 -24.62 10.22
C GLU A 148 10.57 -24.29 11.68
N ASN A 149 11.76 -23.71 11.88
CA ASN A 149 12.27 -23.27 13.18
C ASN A 149 12.22 -21.75 13.38
N ALA A 150 11.51 -21.03 12.52
CA ALA A 150 11.51 -19.57 12.55
C ALA A 150 11.06 -19.02 13.91
N GLU A 151 11.82 -18.07 14.42
CA GLU A 151 11.46 -17.24 15.56
C GLU A 151 10.84 -15.92 15.09
N PHE A 152 9.59 -15.70 15.49
CA PHE A 152 8.86 -14.47 15.17
C PHE A 152 9.10 -13.44 16.27
N VAL A 153 9.92 -12.42 15.97
CA VAL A 153 10.16 -11.28 16.88
C VAL A 153 8.96 -10.35 16.95
N ARG A 154 8.16 -10.31 15.88
CA ARG A 154 6.88 -9.59 15.83
C ARG A 154 5.88 -10.39 15.01
N LEU A 155 4.69 -10.59 15.56
CA LEU A 155 3.58 -11.23 14.84
C LEU A 155 2.72 -10.19 14.12
N GLY A 156 2.01 -10.64 13.10
CA GLY A 156 1.06 -9.82 12.37
C GLY A 156 -0.13 -9.40 13.23
N VAL A 157 -0.65 -8.22 12.97
CA VAL A 157 -1.78 -7.62 13.68
C VAL A 157 -2.61 -6.81 12.70
N MET A 158 -3.92 -6.71 12.93
CA MET A 158 -4.79 -5.74 12.26
C MET A 158 -4.85 -4.45 13.07
N HIS A 159 -4.54 -3.31 12.46
CA HIS A 159 -4.78 -2.00 13.08
C HIS A 159 -6.05 -1.39 12.51
N ARG A 160 -6.90 -0.89 13.41
CA ARG A 160 -8.03 -0.05 13.05
C ARG A 160 -7.51 1.36 12.79
N ASN A 161 -7.59 1.82 11.56
CA ASN A 161 -7.25 3.16 11.16
C ASN A 161 -8.50 3.99 10.97
N THR A 162 -8.60 5.09 11.72
CA THR A 162 -9.68 6.06 11.57
C THR A 162 -9.28 7.11 10.53
N TYR A 163 -10.21 7.47 9.66
CA TYR A 163 -10.04 8.53 8.66
C TYR A 163 -11.24 9.48 8.68
N LEU A 164 -11.13 10.60 7.98
CA LEU A 164 -12.21 11.57 7.83
C LEU A 164 -13.17 11.15 6.72
N CYS A 165 -14.43 11.61 6.80
CA CYS A 165 -15.29 11.64 5.63
C CYS A 165 -14.85 12.82 4.75
N SER A 166 -13.68 12.70 4.14
CA SER A 166 -13.03 13.80 3.42
C SER A 166 -13.92 14.44 2.35
N PRO A 167 -14.80 13.70 1.62
CA PRO A 167 -15.66 14.34 0.64
C PRO A 167 -16.62 15.39 1.23
N GLU A 168 -17.05 15.18 2.47
CA GLU A 168 -17.92 16.12 3.20
C GLU A 168 -17.15 17.24 3.89
N LEU A 169 -15.87 17.02 4.20
CA LEU A 169 -15.11 17.86 5.14
C LEU A 169 -14.02 18.68 4.47
N LEU A 170 -13.42 18.20 3.39
CA LEU A 170 -12.22 18.79 2.79
C LEU A 170 -12.50 19.36 1.39
N GLU A 171 -11.83 20.47 1.10
CA GLU A 171 -11.63 20.97 -0.26
C GLU A 171 -10.45 20.23 -0.94
N PRO A 172 -10.33 20.24 -2.29
CA PRO A 172 -9.18 19.69 -3.00
C PRO A 172 -7.83 20.29 -2.58
N THR A 173 -7.85 21.48 -1.98
CA THR A 173 -6.70 22.17 -1.38
C THR A 173 -6.23 21.53 -0.07
N LEU A 174 -6.94 20.50 0.41
CA LEU A 174 -6.76 19.82 1.70
C LEU A 174 -7.17 20.63 2.92
N SER A 175 -7.80 21.80 2.73
CA SER A 175 -8.36 22.60 3.81
C SER A 175 -9.76 22.11 4.20
N LEU A 176 -10.10 22.26 5.47
CA LEU A 176 -11.47 22.08 5.96
C LEU A 176 -12.42 23.07 5.25
N ARG A 177 -13.57 22.58 4.75
CA ARG A 177 -14.58 23.41 4.09
C ARG A 177 -15.07 24.53 5.03
N ALA A 178 -15.34 25.71 4.48
CA ALA A 178 -15.67 26.91 5.26
C ALA A 178 -16.89 26.71 6.19
N GLY A 179 -17.94 26.04 5.70
CA GLY A 179 -19.13 25.72 6.50
C GLY A 179 -18.83 24.85 7.73
N THR A 180 -17.91 23.88 7.58
CA THR A 180 -17.48 22.99 8.65
C THR A 180 -16.58 23.70 9.65
N ALA A 181 -15.67 24.57 9.19
CA ALA A 181 -14.81 25.37 10.06
C ALA A 181 -15.62 26.31 10.97
N ALA A 182 -16.67 26.94 10.42
CA ALA A 182 -17.57 27.81 11.16
C ALA A 182 -18.35 27.06 12.25
N SER A 183 -18.89 25.87 11.94
CA SER A 183 -19.59 25.04 12.93
C SER A 183 -18.70 24.55 14.08
N ALA A 184 -17.39 24.45 13.85
CA ALA A 184 -16.40 24.05 14.85
C ALA A 184 -15.83 25.24 15.65
N GLY A 185 -16.36 26.46 15.45
CA GLY A 185 -15.88 27.67 16.14
C GLY A 185 -14.44 28.06 15.80
N ARG A 186 -13.89 27.56 14.68
CA ARG A 186 -12.48 27.79 14.33
C ARG A 186 -12.31 29.09 13.57
N ARG A 187 -11.39 29.92 14.06
CA ARG A 187 -10.99 31.20 13.43
C ARG A 187 -9.84 31.06 12.43
N ALA A 188 -9.11 29.95 12.48
CA ALA A 188 -7.95 29.69 11.62
C ALA A 188 -8.22 28.52 10.66
N PRO A 189 -7.75 28.60 9.41
CA PRO A 189 -7.85 27.53 8.43
C PRO A 189 -7.10 26.28 8.91
N LEU A 190 -7.74 25.11 8.79
CA LEU A 190 -7.17 23.83 9.18
C LEU A 190 -6.95 22.98 7.94
N PHE A 191 -5.77 22.38 7.82
CA PHE A 191 -5.43 21.46 6.74
C PHE A 191 -5.24 20.05 7.29
N PHE A 192 -5.62 19.05 6.51
CA PHE A 192 -5.39 17.64 6.81
C PHE A 192 -4.58 17.00 5.69
N ALA A 193 -3.66 16.11 6.04
CA ALA A 193 -2.84 15.40 5.07
C ALA A 193 -2.49 14.00 5.57
N GLY A 194 -2.06 13.14 4.66
CA GLY A 194 -1.76 11.75 5.00
C GLY A 194 -3.01 10.91 5.22
N GLN A 195 -2.79 9.73 5.79
CA GLN A 195 -3.78 8.67 5.91
C GLN A 195 -5.12 9.10 6.52
N ILE A 196 -5.11 10.09 7.43
CA ILE A 196 -6.34 10.63 8.03
C ILE A 196 -7.31 11.23 6.99
N THR A 197 -6.82 11.63 5.82
CA THR A 197 -7.63 12.16 4.70
C THR A 197 -8.25 11.06 3.83
N GLY A 198 -7.92 9.79 4.05
CA GLY A 198 -8.35 8.71 3.17
C GLY A 198 -7.47 8.54 1.93
N VAL A 199 -6.23 9.05 1.95
CA VAL A 199 -5.19 8.51 1.05
C VAL A 199 -4.51 7.32 1.70
N GLU A 200 -3.93 6.43 0.91
CA GLU A 200 -3.14 5.31 1.41
C GLU A 200 -1.80 5.19 0.69
N GLY A 201 -0.75 4.94 1.47
CA GLY A 201 0.63 4.81 1.01
C GLY A 201 1.50 5.96 1.50
N TYR A 202 2.81 5.67 1.62
CA TYR A 202 3.79 6.64 2.11
C TYR A 202 3.95 7.80 1.13
N THR A 203 3.98 7.51 -0.17
CA THR A 203 4.15 8.50 -1.23
C THR A 203 2.95 9.45 -1.28
N GLU A 204 1.74 8.91 -1.20
CA GLU A 204 0.48 9.64 -1.17
C GLU A 204 0.38 10.52 0.07
N SER A 205 0.81 9.97 1.22
CA SER A 205 0.82 10.73 2.47
C SER A 205 1.84 11.87 2.46
N ALA A 206 3.03 11.63 1.92
CA ALA A 206 4.04 12.66 1.74
C ALA A 206 3.58 13.74 0.74
N ALA A 207 3.01 13.34 -0.39
CA ALA A 207 2.51 14.24 -1.42
C ALA A 207 1.39 15.17 -0.91
N THR A 208 0.40 14.61 -0.20
CA THR A 208 -0.65 15.41 0.45
C THR A 208 -0.09 16.29 1.56
N GLY A 209 0.91 15.82 2.31
CA GLY A 209 1.60 16.63 3.32
C GLY A 209 2.29 17.85 2.73
N ILE A 210 3.00 17.68 1.62
CA ILE A 210 3.65 18.76 0.88
C ILE A 210 2.61 19.77 0.39
N LEU A 211 1.51 19.31 -0.23
CA LEU A 211 0.47 20.20 -0.73
C LEU A 211 -0.25 20.97 0.40
N ALA A 212 -0.61 20.29 1.49
CA ALA A 212 -1.24 20.92 2.64
C ALA A 212 -0.33 21.96 3.29
N GLY A 213 0.97 21.64 3.45
CA GLY A 213 1.97 22.58 3.97
C GLY A 213 2.16 23.79 3.05
N LEU A 214 2.25 23.56 1.73
CA LEU A 214 2.32 24.62 0.74
C LEU A 214 1.10 25.54 0.82
N ASN A 215 -0.11 24.98 0.86
CA ASN A 215 -1.34 25.77 0.94
C ASN A 215 -1.49 26.51 2.27
N ALA A 216 -1.05 25.93 3.37
CA ALA A 216 -0.99 26.61 4.66
C ALA A 216 -0.01 27.81 4.63
N ALA A 217 1.17 27.63 4.03
CA ALA A 217 2.15 28.70 3.87
C ALA A 217 1.62 29.82 2.96
N ARG A 218 1.03 29.48 1.82
CA ARG A 218 0.40 30.44 0.90
C ARG A 218 -0.66 31.28 1.62
N LEU A 219 -1.54 30.62 2.37
CA LEU A 219 -2.60 31.32 3.11
C LEU A 219 -2.05 32.23 4.20
N ALA A 220 -0.97 31.83 4.89
CA ALA A 220 -0.27 32.69 5.85
C ALA A 220 0.39 33.92 5.19
N CYS A 221 0.79 33.81 3.92
CA CYS A 221 1.31 34.91 3.11
C CYS A 221 0.22 35.76 2.42
N GLY A 222 -1.07 35.48 2.68
CA GLY A 222 -2.18 36.18 2.03
C GLY A 222 -2.42 35.76 0.57
N GLU A 223 -1.84 34.65 0.15
CA GLU A 223 -2.01 34.08 -1.19
C GLU A 223 -3.12 33.02 -1.19
N ALA A 224 -3.77 32.85 -2.35
CA ALA A 224 -4.77 31.81 -2.53
C ALA A 224 -4.12 30.40 -2.48
N PRO A 225 -4.76 29.42 -1.81
CA PRO A 225 -4.37 28.01 -1.89
C PRO A 225 -4.40 27.48 -3.34
N LEU A 226 -3.58 26.48 -3.60
CA LEU A 226 -3.50 25.80 -4.89
C LEU A 226 -4.33 24.51 -4.89
N THR A 227 -5.04 24.30 -5.99
CA THR A 227 -5.63 23.02 -6.35
C THR A 227 -4.85 22.46 -7.52
N LEU A 228 -4.25 21.27 -7.35
CA LEU A 228 -3.50 20.63 -8.42
C LEU A 228 -4.46 20.09 -9.51
N PRO A 229 -4.08 20.09 -10.80
CA PRO A 229 -4.94 19.58 -11.87
C PRO A 229 -5.24 18.08 -11.69
N ALA A 230 -6.47 17.66 -11.97
CA ALA A 230 -6.92 16.27 -11.87
C ALA A 230 -6.20 15.32 -12.84
N GLU A 231 -5.53 15.84 -13.86
CA GLU A 231 -4.66 15.07 -14.75
C GLU A 231 -3.31 14.71 -14.14
N THR A 232 -2.95 15.31 -12.99
CA THR A 232 -1.79 14.93 -12.19
C THR A 232 -2.19 13.89 -11.15
N MET A 233 -1.32 12.95 -10.78
CA MET A 233 -1.67 11.91 -9.81
C MET A 233 -2.07 12.49 -8.44
N ILE A 234 -1.35 13.51 -7.96
CA ILE A 234 -1.65 14.15 -6.68
C ILE A 234 -2.99 14.91 -6.77
N GLY A 235 -3.23 15.66 -7.84
CA GLY A 235 -4.50 16.35 -8.05
C GLY A 235 -5.68 15.39 -8.17
N ALA A 236 -5.51 14.26 -8.86
CA ALA A 236 -6.55 13.23 -8.97
C ALA A 236 -6.86 12.57 -7.62
N LEU A 237 -5.84 12.32 -6.79
CA LEU A 237 -6.04 11.82 -5.43
C LEU A 237 -6.79 12.83 -4.57
N CYS A 238 -6.38 14.10 -4.60
CA CYS A 238 -7.06 15.19 -3.91
C CYS A 238 -8.53 15.29 -4.34
N GLU A 239 -8.79 15.25 -5.64
CA GLU A 239 -10.13 15.29 -6.22
C GLU A 239 -10.98 14.11 -5.74
N TYR A 240 -10.42 12.89 -5.73
CA TYR A 240 -11.11 11.71 -5.22
C TYR A 240 -11.46 11.84 -3.74
N ILE A 241 -10.53 12.29 -2.89
CA ILE A 241 -10.81 12.39 -1.44
C ILE A 241 -11.75 13.55 -1.11
N SER A 242 -11.85 14.60 -1.93
CA SER A 242 -12.72 15.75 -1.69
C SER A 242 -14.08 15.67 -2.38
N HIS A 243 -14.21 14.87 -3.45
CA HIS A 243 -15.43 14.77 -4.26
C HIS A 243 -15.89 13.33 -4.54
N GLY A 244 -15.20 12.33 -3.99
CA GLY A 244 -15.60 10.92 -4.07
C GLY A 244 -16.94 10.63 -3.37
N PRO A 245 -17.47 9.41 -3.53
CA PRO A 245 -18.78 9.05 -3.00
C PRO A 245 -18.78 9.03 -1.46
N ALA A 246 -19.39 10.05 -0.83
CA ALA A 246 -19.41 10.20 0.63
C ALA A 246 -20.04 9.00 1.37
N ASP A 247 -21.04 8.34 0.77
CA ASP A 247 -21.78 7.24 1.39
C ASP A 247 -21.02 5.92 1.43
N ASN A 248 -20.00 5.76 0.58
CA ASN A 248 -19.12 4.60 0.62
C ASN A 248 -17.66 5.02 0.39
N PHE A 249 -17.25 6.12 1.01
CA PHE A 249 -15.90 6.63 0.87
C PHE A 249 -14.91 5.62 1.48
N GLN A 250 -13.94 5.18 0.67
CA GLN A 250 -12.87 4.28 1.08
C GLN A 250 -11.52 4.93 0.80
N PRO A 251 -10.49 4.64 1.62
CA PRO A 251 -9.15 5.08 1.34
C PRO A 251 -8.66 4.65 -0.05
N MET A 252 -7.78 5.46 -0.65
CA MET A 252 -7.32 5.25 -2.02
C MET A 252 -5.82 5.52 -2.16
N ASN A 253 -5.13 4.63 -2.87
CA ASN A 253 -3.75 4.81 -3.28
C ASN A 253 -3.66 5.29 -4.75
N SER A 254 -2.46 5.70 -5.17
CA SER A 254 -2.22 6.13 -6.54
C SER A 254 -2.52 5.01 -7.53
N ASN A 255 -3.42 5.25 -8.47
CA ASN A 255 -3.70 4.32 -9.56
C ASN A 255 -4.14 5.08 -10.82
N PHE A 256 -3.85 4.51 -11.99
CA PHE A 256 -4.18 5.13 -13.28
C PHE A 256 -5.69 5.30 -13.52
N GLY A 257 -6.55 4.63 -12.74
CA GLY A 257 -8.00 4.76 -12.84
C GLY A 257 -8.53 6.10 -12.30
N LEU A 258 -7.75 6.80 -11.47
CA LEU A 258 -8.11 8.13 -10.97
C LEU A 258 -7.91 9.23 -12.03
N LEU A 259 -7.00 9.00 -12.97
CA LEU A 259 -6.69 9.98 -13.99
C LEU A 259 -7.82 10.06 -15.02
N PRO A 260 -8.21 11.26 -15.48
CA PRO A 260 -9.14 11.42 -16.60
C PRO A 260 -8.70 10.59 -17.81
N PRO A 261 -9.62 10.00 -18.59
CA PRO A 261 -9.24 9.20 -19.75
C PRO A 261 -8.47 10.04 -20.79
N LEU A 262 -7.71 9.35 -21.64
CA LEU A 262 -7.12 9.96 -22.84
C LEU A 262 -8.23 10.20 -23.87
N ALA A 263 -8.12 11.28 -24.66
CA ALA A 263 -9.07 11.56 -25.74
C ALA A 263 -9.12 10.43 -26.78
N GLU A 264 -7.97 9.80 -27.05
CA GLU A 264 -7.85 8.66 -27.95
C GLU A 264 -7.84 7.34 -27.19
N ARG A 265 -8.55 6.34 -27.72
CA ARG A 265 -8.55 4.99 -27.17
C ARG A 265 -7.27 4.24 -27.55
N VAL A 266 -6.36 4.10 -26.58
CA VAL A 266 -5.16 3.26 -26.72
C VAL A 266 -5.45 1.83 -26.25
N ARG A 267 -5.24 0.84 -27.14
CA ARG A 267 -5.51 -0.58 -26.85
C ARG A 267 -4.45 -1.22 -25.96
N LYS A 268 -3.16 -0.92 -26.20
CA LYS A 268 -2.05 -1.48 -25.43
C LYS A 268 -1.96 -0.80 -24.07
N LYS A 269 -1.95 -1.59 -23.00
CA LYS A 269 -2.00 -1.10 -21.62
C LYS A 269 -0.77 -0.27 -21.27
N GLU A 270 0.41 -0.75 -21.64
CA GLU A 270 1.71 -0.12 -21.36
C GLU A 270 1.80 1.25 -22.04
N GLU A 271 1.45 1.31 -23.33
CA GLU A 271 1.42 2.55 -24.10
C GLU A 271 0.41 3.55 -23.53
N ARG A 272 -0.78 3.07 -23.13
CA ARG A 272 -1.78 3.91 -22.48
C ARG A 272 -1.26 4.52 -21.19
N HIS A 273 -0.61 3.71 -20.35
CA HIS A 273 -0.04 4.18 -19.08
C HIS A 273 1.07 5.19 -19.33
N GLN A 274 1.96 4.95 -20.30
CA GLN A 274 3.02 5.90 -20.64
C GLN A 274 2.45 7.26 -21.07
N ARG A 275 1.46 7.27 -21.98
CA ARG A 275 0.82 8.52 -22.40
C ARG A 275 0.12 9.27 -21.25
N LEU A 276 -0.45 8.55 -20.28
CA LEU A 276 -1.02 9.16 -19.07
C LEU A 276 0.07 9.79 -18.20
N ILE A 277 1.22 9.11 -18.03
CA ILE A 277 2.38 9.64 -17.30
C ILE A 277 2.89 10.92 -17.96
N ASP A 278 3.14 10.87 -19.27
CA ASP A 278 3.71 12.01 -20.02
C ASP A 278 2.77 13.22 -19.94
N ARG A 279 1.45 13.00 -20.07
CA ARG A 279 0.44 14.06 -19.92
C ARG A 279 0.46 14.63 -18.49
N ALA A 280 0.48 13.78 -17.47
CA ALA A 280 0.46 14.19 -16.07
C ALA A 280 1.69 15.03 -15.72
N LEU A 281 2.89 14.58 -16.10
CA LEU A 281 4.14 15.32 -15.89
C LEU A 281 4.12 16.65 -16.62
N SER A 282 3.75 16.66 -17.90
CA SER A 282 3.70 17.88 -18.72
C SER A 282 2.71 18.92 -18.18
N ILE A 283 1.54 18.49 -17.69
CA ILE A 283 0.56 19.38 -17.03
C ILE A 283 1.09 19.87 -15.69
N GLY A 284 1.68 18.98 -14.88
CA GLY A 284 2.25 19.33 -13.58
C GLY A 284 3.34 20.38 -13.70
N GLU A 285 4.29 20.21 -14.63
CA GLU A 285 5.37 21.17 -14.89
C GLU A 285 4.83 22.54 -15.30
N ARG A 286 3.86 22.58 -16.23
CA ARG A 286 3.21 23.84 -16.63
C ARG A 286 2.48 24.50 -15.47
N PHE A 287 1.79 23.72 -14.65
CA PHE A 287 1.06 24.22 -13.48
C PHE A 287 2.03 24.82 -12.46
N LEU A 288 3.11 24.13 -12.13
CA LEU A 288 4.13 24.62 -11.20
C LEU A 288 4.76 25.91 -11.72
N ALA A 289 5.17 25.94 -12.99
CA ALA A 289 5.76 27.13 -13.61
C ALA A 289 4.81 28.34 -13.59
N ALA A 290 3.52 28.13 -13.87
CA ALA A 290 2.51 29.20 -13.84
C ALA A 290 2.31 29.81 -12.44
N HIS A 291 2.65 29.07 -11.38
CA HIS A 291 2.55 29.51 -9.99
C HIS A 291 3.91 29.85 -9.36
N GLY A 292 4.97 29.99 -10.17
CA GLY A 292 6.32 30.32 -9.68
C GLY A 292 6.95 29.23 -8.81
N LEU A 293 6.49 27.99 -8.94
CA LEU A 293 7.02 26.83 -8.23
C LEU A 293 7.97 26.06 -9.14
N HIS A 294 9.06 25.58 -8.56
CA HIS A 294 10.06 24.80 -9.29
C HIS A 294 10.20 23.43 -8.64
N ALA A 295 10.24 22.39 -9.47
CA ALA A 295 10.65 21.08 -9.01
C ALA A 295 12.10 21.16 -8.54
N VAL A 296 12.36 20.71 -7.31
CA VAL A 296 13.74 20.48 -6.87
C VAL A 296 14.24 19.29 -7.67
N PRO A 297 15.35 19.41 -8.42
CA PRO A 297 15.93 18.26 -9.12
C PRO A 297 16.12 17.13 -8.12
N ALA A 298 15.64 15.93 -8.45
CA ALA A 298 15.97 14.75 -7.67
C ALA A 298 17.50 14.72 -7.57
N ALA A 299 18.05 14.73 -6.35
CA ALA A 299 19.48 14.63 -6.15
C ALA A 299 19.96 13.42 -6.96
N ALA A 300 20.89 13.64 -7.89
CA ALA A 300 21.46 12.58 -8.71
C ALA A 300 22.07 11.54 -7.76
N GLY A 301 21.33 10.47 -7.47
CA GLY A 301 21.73 9.48 -6.46
C GLY A 301 20.64 8.67 -5.77
N SER A 302 19.34 8.96 -5.91
CA SER A 302 18.28 8.13 -5.31
C SER A 302 17.43 7.39 -6.34
N ALA A 303 18.07 6.60 -7.20
CA ALA A 303 17.50 5.32 -7.60
C ALA A 303 17.90 4.32 -6.52
N ARG A 304 17.05 4.12 -5.52
CA ARG A 304 17.11 3.00 -4.57
C ARG A 304 15.73 2.38 -4.48
#